data_AF-A0A7Z9PZS1-F1
#
_entry.id   AF-A0A7Z9PZS1-F1
#
_cell.length_a   1.000
_cell.length_b   1.000
_cell.length_c   1.000
_cell.angle_alpha   90.00
_cell.angle_beta   90.00
_cell.angle_gamma   90.00
#
_symmetry.space_group_name_H-M   'P 1'
#
loop_
_entity.id
_entity.type
_entity.pdbx_description
1 polymer ?
#
loop_
_entity_poly.entity_id
_entity_poly.type
_entity_poly.pdbx_seq_one_letter_code
_entity_poly.pdbx_strand_id
1 'polypeptide(L)'
;MDWRARRGFSLIEVTVVLGLVVLVAGITLMSLKPGKDKTSSLALATALADEFRSARQLAISNGHPVAVCFPTNGGNQEVADSIYRLEGWNVPRVTWSKGFRGDYPELGFGAAKWSGPTFTDGAPLPPLTKAAAFNINTWVPSAHRNDTVYCFTPDGGVITDNLPALNGNYTVVVAKNPAIAGRTISAGADATVVQISANGAVSYTKGIAPKLS
;
A
#
# COMPACT_ATOMS: atom_id res chain seq x y z
N MET A 1 -12.20 -15.18 -66.01
CA MET A 1 -12.29 -16.61 -65.70
C MET A 1 -10.90 -17.07 -65.27
N ASP A 2 -10.74 -17.18 -63.96
CA ASP A 2 -9.66 -17.71 -63.11
C ASP A 2 -8.24 -17.93 -63.65
N TRP A 3 -7.37 -16.94 -63.44
CA TRP A 3 -5.92 -17.11 -63.38
C TRP A 3 -5.50 -17.63 -62.00
N ARG A 4 -5.76 -18.90 -61.69
CA ARG A 4 -5.24 -19.54 -60.46
C ARG A 4 -3.88 -20.16 -60.73
N ALA A 5 -2.84 -19.33 -60.75
CA ALA A 5 -1.46 -19.79 -60.64
C ALA A 5 -1.23 -20.36 -59.24
N ARG A 6 -1.42 -21.68 -59.07
CA ARG A 6 -0.99 -22.40 -57.86
C ARG A 6 0.53 -22.55 -57.92
N ARG A 7 1.27 -21.53 -57.50
CA ARG A 7 2.69 -21.67 -57.17
C ARG A 7 2.76 -22.35 -55.80
N GLY A 8 3.15 -23.63 -55.79
CA GLY A 8 3.44 -24.33 -54.55
C GLY A 8 4.67 -23.72 -53.88
N PHE A 9 4.64 -23.61 -52.56
CA PHE A 9 5.78 -23.15 -51.78
C PHE A 9 6.97 -24.08 -52.00
N SER A 10 8.13 -23.49 -52.27
CA SER A 10 9.36 -24.27 -52.39
C SER A 10 9.76 -24.81 -51.01
N LEU A 11 10.34 -26.00 -50.97
CA LEU A 11 10.79 -26.65 -49.73
C LEU A 11 11.79 -25.76 -48.97
N ILE A 12 12.63 -25.03 -49.71
CA ILE A 12 13.56 -24.05 -49.14
C ILE A 12 12.83 -22.87 -48.48
N GLU A 13 11.75 -22.39 -49.09
CA GLU A 13 10.96 -21.26 -48.59
C GLU A 13 10.28 -21.62 -47.27
N VAL A 14 9.74 -22.84 -47.18
CA VAL A 14 9.16 -23.37 -45.94
C VAL A 14 10.22 -23.47 -44.83
N THR A 15 11.43 -23.94 -45.14
CA THR A 15 12.50 -24.02 -44.14
C THR A 15 13.00 -22.65 -43.67
N VAL A 16 13.07 -21.66 -44.57
CA VAL A 16 13.47 -20.29 -44.23
C VAL A 16 12.41 -19.62 -43.36
N VAL A 17 11.13 -19.77 -43.70
CA VAL A 17 10.02 -19.21 -42.91
C VAL A 17 9.97 -19.84 -41.51
N LEU A 18 10.12 -21.16 -41.40
CA LEU A 18 10.18 -21.85 -40.10
C LEU A 18 11.36 -21.36 -39.26
N GLY A 19 12.54 -21.21 -39.86
CA GLY A 19 13.71 -20.65 -39.18
C GLY A 19 13.46 -19.24 -38.65
N LEU A 20 12.81 -18.39 -39.45
CA LEU A 20 12.43 -17.02 -39.06
C LEU A 20 11.42 -17.00 -37.90
N VAL A 21 10.40 -17.87 -37.95
CA VAL A 21 9.40 -17.98 -36.87
C VAL A 21 10.04 -18.41 -35.56
N VAL A 22 10.95 -19.40 -35.59
CA VAL A 22 11.68 -19.85 -34.38
C VAL A 22 12.56 -18.75 -33.83
N LEU A 23 13.24 -17.98 -34.69
CA LEU A 23 14.10 -16.89 -34.29
C LEU A 23 13.31 -15.74 -33.65
N VAL A 24 12.18 -15.35 -34.25
CA VAL A 24 11.28 -14.32 -33.70
C VAL A 24 10.65 -14.79 -32.38
N ALA A 25 10.22 -16.05 -32.30
CA ALA A 25 9.68 -16.63 -31.06
C ALA A 25 10.72 -16.69 -29.94
N GLY A 26 11.98 -17.00 -30.27
CA GLY A 26 13.09 -16.98 -29.31
C GLY A 26 13.33 -15.59 -28.72
N ILE A 27 13.29 -14.54 -29.55
CA ILE A 27 13.47 -13.16 -29.11
C ILE A 27 12.30 -12.70 -28.24
N THR A 28 11.06 -12.99 -28.62
CA THR A 28 9.87 -12.59 -27.84
C THR A 28 9.82 -13.28 -26.47
N LEU A 29 10.22 -14.55 -26.38
CA LEU A 29 10.34 -15.27 -25.11
C LEU A 29 11.44 -14.71 -24.20
N MET A 30 12.56 -14.23 -24.77
CA MET A 30 13.62 -13.58 -23.98
C MET A 30 13.20 -12.19 -23.48
N SER A 31 12.36 -11.46 -24.24
CA SER A 31 11.77 -10.19 -23.80
C SER A 31 10.68 -10.35 -22.74
N LEU A 32 10.16 -11.56 -22.52
CA LEU A 32 9.17 -11.88 -21.50
C LEU A 32 9.76 -12.18 -20.11
N LYS A 33 11.01 -11.76 -19.82
CA LYS A 33 11.49 -11.76 -18.42
C LYS A 33 10.48 -10.96 -17.57
N PRO A 34 9.81 -11.58 -16.58
CA PRO A 34 9.00 -10.85 -15.62
C PRO A 34 9.94 -9.82 -15.00
N GLY A 35 9.62 -8.54 -15.14
CA GLY A 35 10.42 -7.46 -14.57
C GLY A 35 10.53 -7.68 -13.07
N LYS A 36 11.66 -8.23 -12.62
CA LYS A 36 11.93 -8.62 -11.23
C LYS A 36 11.88 -7.43 -10.26
N ASP A 37 11.79 -6.20 -10.78
CA ASP A 37 11.79 -4.95 -10.04
C ASP A 37 10.46 -4.17 -10.08
N LYS A 38 9.41 -4.66 -10.78
CA LYS A 38 8.10 -3.98 -10.77
C LYS A 38 7.31 -4.20 -9.46
N THR A 39 7.75 -5.13 -8.63
CA THR A 39 7.09 -5.51 -7.36
C THR A 39 8.04 -5.27 -6.18
N SER A 40 8.64 -4.08 -6.13
CA SER A 40 9.42 -3.67 -4.96
C SER A 40 8.50 -3.13 -3.87
N SER A 41 8.77 -3.47 -2.61
CA SER A 41 8.07 -2.86 -1.48
C SER A 41 8.20 -1.34 -1.46
N LEU A 42 9.28 -0.79 -2.03
CA LEU A 42 9.49 0.63 -2.17
C LEU A 42 8.42 1.28 -3.07
N ALA A 43 8.03 0.60 -4.15
CA ALA A 43 7.02 1.11 -5.07
C ALA A 43 5.64 1.13 -4.40
N LEU A 44 5.29 0.06 -3.67
CA LEU A 44 4.05 0.03 -2.88
C LEU A 44 4.08 1.04 -1.72
N ALA A 45 5.21 1.18 -1.02
CA ALA A 45 5.37 2.19 0.02
C ALA A 45 5.24 3.62 -0.53
N THR A 46 5.76 3.88 -1.73
CA THR A 46 5.60 5.16 -2.43
C THR A 46 4.13 5.40 -2.76
N ALA A 47 3.46 4.41 -3.34
CA ALA A 47 2.03 4.50 -3.64
C ALA A 47 1.19 4.75 -2.37
N LEU A 48 1.43 4.00 -1.29
CA LEU A 48 0.76 4.22 -0.01
C LEU A 48 1.05 5.61 0.57
N ALA A 49 2.30 6.06 0.50
CA ALA A 49 2.66 7.40 0.96
C ALA A 49 1.92 8.50 0.19
N ASP A 50 1.73 8.32 -1.12
CA ASP A 50 0.96 9.24 -1.95
C ASP A 50 -0.53 9.22 -1.61
N GLU A 51 -1.09 8.06 -1.27
CA GLU A 51 -2.47 7.97 -0.79
C GLU A 51 -2.66 8.67 0.56
N PHE A 52 -1.72 8.54 1.49
CA PHE A 52 -1.73 9.29 2.75
C PHE A 52 -1.62 10.80 2.52
N ARG A 53 -0.72 11.24 1.63
CA ARG A 53 -0.60 12.67 1.27
C ARG A 53 -1.88 13.18 0.62
N SER A 54 -2.48 12.40 -0.28
CA SER A 54 -3.75 12.73 -0.93
C SER A 54 -4.88 12.87 0.07
N ALA A 55 -5.03 11.93 1.01
CA ALA A 55 -6.04 11.98 2.06
C ALA A 55 -5.86 13.20 2.97
N ARG A 56 -4.62 13.55 3.32
CA ARG A 56 -4.31 14.78 4.07
C ARG A 56 -4.76 16.03 3.33
N GLN A 57 -4.39 16.15 2.06
CA GLN A 57 -4.78 17.31 1.24
C GLN A 57 -6.30 17.41 1.13
N LEU A 58 -6.98 16.27 1.00
CA LEU A 58 -8.43 16.21 0.94
C LEU A 58 -9.10 16.67 2.26
N ALA A 59 -8.55 16.28 3.41
CA ALA A 59 -9.04 16.74 4.72
C ALA A 59 -8.91 18.25 4.87
N ILE A 60 -7.77 18.81 4.45
CA ILE A 60 -7.51 20.24 4.49
C ILE A 60 -8.43 20.98 3.51
N SER A 61 -8.57 20.49 2.27
CA SER A 61 -9.36 21.17 1.23
C SER A 61 -10.85 21.16 1.53
N ASN A 62 -11.38 20.04 2.01
CA ASN A 62 -12.81 19.87 2.23
C ASN A 62 -13.26 20.36 3.61
N GLY A 63 -12.32 20.65 4.51
CA GLY A 63 -12.64 21.13 5.86
C GLY A 63 -13.32 20.09 6.74
N HIS A 64 -13.18 18.80 6.45
CA HIS A 64 -13.69 17.70 7.29
C HIS A 64 -12.66 16.58 7.43
N PRO A 65 -12.76 15.73 8.47
CA PRO A 65 -11.86 14.59 8.63
C PRO A 65 -11.93 13.62 7.45
N VAL A 66 -10.76 13.08 7.08
CA VAL A 66 -10.59 12.03 6.07
C VAL A 66 -9.66 10.98 6.64
N ALA A 67 -10.13 9.75 6.74
CA ALA A 67 -9.31 8.65 7.22
C ALA A 67 -8.89 7.70 6.12
N VAL A 68 -7.65 7.21 6.18
CA VAL A 68 -7.17 6.07 5.42
C VAL A 68 -7.24 4.85 6.32
N CYS A 69 -7.96 3.84 5.88
CA CYS A 69 -8.26 2.65 6.65
C CYS A 69 -7.71 1.39 5.98
N PHE A 70 -7.15 0.49 6.78
CA PHE A 70 -6.73 -0.84 6.32
C PHE A 70 -7.74 -1.86 6.80
N PRO A 71 -8.41 -2.62 5.92
CA PRO A 71 -9.39 -3.60 6.31
C PRO A 71 -8.70 -4.75 7.06
N THR A 72 -9.18 -5.05 8.27
CA THR A 72 -8.61 -6.11 9.12
C THR A 72 -9.52 -7.32 9.28
N ASN A 73 -10.61 -7.41 8.51
CA ASN A 73 -11.62 -8.47 8.62
C ASN A 73 -12.08 -8.68 10.08
N GLY A 74 -12.49 -7.59 10.73
CA GLY A 74 -12.94 -7.61 12.12
C GLY A 74 -11.81 -7.72 13.15
N GLY A 75 -10.57 -7.39 12.78
CA GLY A 75 -9.38 -7.51 13.63
C GLY A 75 -8.61 -8.82 13.49
N ASN A 76 -9.09 -9.75 12.65
CA ASN A 76 -8.46 -11.06 12.44
C ASN A 76 -7.32 -11.06 11.41
N GLN A 77 -7.19 -10.00 10.62
CA GLN A 77 -6.20 -9.86 9.57
C GLN A 77 -5.42 -8.56 9.77
N GLU A 78 -4.17 -8.65 10.20
CA GLU A 78 -3.33 -7.45 10.43
C GLU A 78 -2.52 -7.04 9.20
N VAL A 79 -2.51 -7.90 8.17
CA VAL A 79 -1.87 -7.64 6.87
C VAL A 79 -2.95 -7.28 5.85
N ALA A 80 -2.93 -6.03 5.40
CA ALA A 80 -3.79 -5.55 4.33
C ALA A 80 -3.08 -5.58 2.98
N ASP A 81 -3.87 -5.78 1.93
CA ASP A 81 -3.49 -5.65 0.52
C ASP A 81 -4.33 -4.57 -0.20
N SER A 82 -5.11 -3.81 0.57
CA SER A 82 -6.03 -2.79 0.09
C SER A 82 -6.23 -1.71 1.15
N ILE A 83 -6.75 -0.55 0.72
CA ILE A 83 -7.12 0.55 1.59
C ILE A 83 -8.49 1.10 1.19
N TYR A 84 -9.14 1.81 2.09
CA TYR A 84 -10.31 2.61 1.79
C TYR A 84 -10.29 3.93 2.55
N ARG A 85 -11.11 4.89 2.12
CA ARG A 85 -11.22 6.21 2.74
C ARG A 85 -12.58 6.39 3.39
N LEU A 86 -12.58 6.92 4.61
CA LEU A 86 -13.77 7.39 5.31
C LEU A 86 -13.77 8.92 5.36
N GLU A 87 -14.89 9.54 5.02
CA GLU A 87 -15.00 10.99 4.94
C GLU A 87 -16.29 11.52 5.56
N GLY A 88 -16.19 12.61 6.33
CA GLY A 88 -17.34 13.36 6.85
C GLY A 88 -17.17 13.84 8.30
N TRP A 89 -18.08 14.69 8.79
CA TRP A 89 -18.04 15.19 10.17
C TRP A 89 -18.77 14.29 11.17
N ASN A 90 -20.05 13.99 10.90
CA ASN A 90 -20.91 13.31 11.87
C ASN A 90 -21.11 11.82 11.56
N VAL A 91 -21.22 11.50 10.27
CA VAL A 91 -21.44 10.12 9.80
C VAL A 91 -20.47 9.90 8.64
N PRO A 92 -19.26 9.41 8.91
CA PRO A 92 -18.33 9.16 7.82
C PRO A 92 -18.82 8.02 6.95
N ARG A 93 -18.59 8.16 5.64
CA ARG A 93 -18.92 7.14 4.65
C ARG A 93 -17.69 6.74 3.88
N VAL A 94 -17.70 5.51 3.38
CA VAL A 94 -16.69 5.06 2.43
C VAL A 94 -16.89 5.81 1.11
N THR A 95 -15.92 6.62 0.72
CA THR A 95 -15.96 7.42 -0.53
C THR A 95 -15.11 6.81 -1.63
N TRP A 96 -14.12 6.01 -1.25
CA TRP A 96 -13.11 5.51 -2.17
C TRP A 96 -12.43 4.27 -1.58
N SER A 97 -11.97 3.37 -2.45
CA SER A 97 -11.15 2.23 -2.08
C SER A 97 -10.17 1.86 -3.20
N LYS A 98 -9.08 1.19 -2.83
CA LYS A 98 -8.06 0.71 -3.78
C LYS A 98 -7.45 -0.58 -3.28
N GLY A 99 -7.42 -1.57 -4.16
CA GLY A 99 -6.65 -2.80 -3.97
C GLY A 99 -5.26 -2.66 -4.58
N PHE A 100 -4.26 -3.21 -3.91
CA PHE A 100 -2.87 -3.24 -4.38
C PHE A 100 -2.45 -4.64 -4.83
N ARG A 101 -3.19 -5.69 -4.48
CA ARG A 101 -2.87 -7.10 -4.79
C ARG A 101 -2.61 -7.37 -6.28
N GLY A 102 -3.29 -6.66 -7.18
CA GLY A 102 -3.11 -6.83 -8.63
C GLY A 102 -1.78 -6.27 -9.14
N ASP A 103 -1.41 -5.07 -8.69
CA ASP A 103 -0.19 -4.37 -9.12
C ASP A 103 1.05 -4.85 -8.34
N TYR A 104 0.84 -5.27 -7.10
CA TYR A 104 1.87 -5.63 -6.13
C TYR A 104 1.57 -7.02 -5.55
N PRO A 105 1.65 -8.10 -6.36
CA PRO A 105 1.42 -9.44 -5.86
C PRO A 105 2.44 -9.78 -4.77
N GLU A 106 2.02 -10.55 -3.76
CA GLU A 106 2.87 -11.01 -2.64
C GLU A 106 3.34 -9.90 -1.67
N LEU A 107 3.02 -8.63 -1.94
CA LEU A 107 3.27 -7.54 -1.02
C LEU A 107 2.04 -7.30 -0.13
N GLY A 108 2.29 -6.99 1.13
CA GLY A 108 1.28 -6.60 2.09
C GLY A 108 1.81 -5.51 3.00
N PHE A 109 0.90 -4.87 3.72
CA PHE A 109 1.25 -3.81 4.64
C PHE A 109 0.34 -3.78 5.87
N GLY A 110 0.83 -3.18 6.94
CA GLY A 110 0.08 -3.03 8.18
C GLY A 110 0.76 -2.10 9.15
N ALA A 111 0.00 -1.60 10.13
CA ALA A 111 0.56 -0.84 11.25
C ALA A 111 1.28 -1.81 12.18
N ALA A 112 2.61 -1.76 12.21
CA ALA A 112 3.40 -2.75 12.94
C ALA A 112 4.67 -2.17 13.59
N LYS A 113 5.04 -2.81 14.69
CA LYS A 113 6.30 -2.71 15.44
C LYS A 113 7.26 -3.81 14.95
N TRP A 114 8.57 -3.58 15.10
CA TRP A 114 9.59 -4.60 14.85
C TRP A 114 10.67 -4.58 15.93
N SER A 115 11.49 -5.62 15.98
CA SER A 115 12.54 -5.70 17.01
C SER A 115 13.68 -4.71 16.74
N GLY A 116 14.30 -4.23 17.83
CA GLY A 116 15.44 -3.31 17.80
C GLY A 116 15.07 -1.93 18.37
N PRO A 117 14.19 -1.14 17.72
CA PRO A 117 13.75 0.15 18.26
C PRO A 117 12.71 0.05 19.38
N THR A 118 12.61 1.09 20.20
CA THR A 118 11.53 1.23 21.19
C THR A 118 10.34 1.95 20.56
N PHE A 119 9.17 1.32 20.62
CA PHE A 119 7.92 1.87 20.10
C PHE A 119 7.03 2.37 21.24
N THR A 120 6.21 3.37 20.93
CA THR A 120 5.10 3.81 21.78
C THR A 120 3.77 3.44 21.12
N ASP A 121 2.73 3.29 21.93
CA ASP A 121 1.35 3.21 21.44
C ASP A 121 0.81 4.63 21.35
N GLY A 122 0.64 5.11 20.12
CA GLY A 122 0.33 6.51 19.86
C GLY A 122 1.57 7.41 19.73
N ALA A 123 1.36 8.55 19.08
CA ALA A 123 2.30 9.67 19.03
C ALA A 123 1.71 10.87 19.79
N PRO A 124 2.54 11.74 20.41
CA PRO A 124 2.04 12.94 21.05
C PRO A 124 1.28 13.82 20.06
N LEU A 125 0.04 14.18 20.40
CA LEU A 125 -0.73 15.13 19.60
C LEU A 125 -0.05 16.51 19.66
N PRO A 126 -0.07 17.29 18.56
CA PRO A 126 0.45 18.65 18.58
C PRO A 126 -0.26 19.51 19.66
N PRO A 127 0.42 20.45 20.34
CA PRO A 127 -0.17 21.23 21.45
C PRO A 127 -1.39 22.09 21.05
N LEU A 128 -1.55 22.39 19.77
CA LEU A 128 -2.60 23.23 19.20
C LEU A 128 -3.27 22.49 18.04
N THR A 129 -4.04 21.43 18.33
CA THR A 129 -4.91 20.81 17.32
C THR A 129 -6.32 21.35 17.48
N LYS A 130 -6.95 21.76 16.37
CA LYS A 130 -8.39 22.09 16.38
C LYS A 130 -9.24 20.82 16.60
N ALA A 131 -8.61 19.67 16.47
CA ALA A 131 -9.17 18.35 16.67
C ALA A 131 -9.03 17.84 18.13
N ALA A 132 -8.68 18.68 19.11
CA ALA A 132 -8.58 18.25 20.52
C ALA A 132 -9.89 17.65 21.08
N ALA A 133 -11.04 18.04 20.53
CA ALA A 133 -12.35 17.47 20.85
C ALA A 133 -12.79 16.32 19.91
N PHE A 134 -12.03 16.03 18.86
CA PHE A 134 -12.35 14.97 17.90
C PHE A 134 -11.93 13.61 18.47
N ASN A 135 -12.92 12.73 18.66
CA ASN A 135 -12.67 11.37 19.11
C ASN A 135 -12.89 10.38 17.95
N ILE A 136 -11.78 9.82 17.47
CA ILE A 136 -11.78 8.85 16.37
C ILE A 136 -12.62 7.60 16.68
N ASN A 137 -12.62 7.14 17.94
CA ASN A 137 -13.30 5.91 18.34
C ASN A 137 -14.83 6.04 18.30
N THR A 138 -15.34 7.27 18.47
CA THR A 138 -16.76 7.59 18.29
C THR A 138 -17.12 7.93 16.85
N TRP A 139 -16.17 8.45 16.08
CA TRP A 139 -16.40 8.87 14.69
C TRP A 139 -16.41 7.69 13.72
N VAL A 140 -15.51 6.72 13.89
CA VAL A 140 -15.44 5.54 13.03
C VAL A 140 -16.70 4.67 13.22
N PRO A 141 -17.40 4.28 12.13
CA PRO A 141 -18.57 3.42 12.22
C PRO A 141 -18.23 2.07 12.85
N SER A 142 -19.17 1.48 13.59
CA SER A 142 -18.94 0.21 14.31
C SER A 142 -18.44 -0.92 13.42
N ALA A 143 -18.87 -0.96 12.15
CA ALA A 143 -18.43 -1.94 11.16
C ALA A 143 -16.92 -1.87 10.84
N HIS A 144 -16.28 -0.73 11.08
CA HIS A 144 -14.88 -0.44 10.73
C HIS A 144 -14.01 -0.19 11.96
N ARG A 145 -14.54 -0.39 13.18
CA ARG A 145 -13.85 -0.02 14.42
C ARG A 145 -12.59 -0.84 14.69
N ASN A 146 -12.53 -2.07 14.16
CA ASN A 146 -11.36 -2.95 14.31
C ASN A 146 -10.33 -2.77 13.20
N ASP A 147 -10.64 -1.95 12.19
CA ASP A 147 -9.71 -1.67 11.10
C ASP A 147 -8.59 -0.75 11.59
N THR A 148 -7.44 -0.77 10.92
CA THR A 148 -6.38 0.18 11.22
C THR A 148 -6.75 1.53 10.61
N VAL A 149 -6.84 2.59 11.42
CA VAL A 149 -7.33 3.90 10.97
C VAL A 149 -6.30 5.01 11.19
N TYR A 150 -5.97 5.71 10.09
CA TYR A 150 -5.20 6.95 10.10
C TYR A 150 -6.11 8.11 9.68
N CYS A 151 -6.61 8.87 10.65
CA CYS A 151 -7.54 9.97 10.40
C CYS A 151 -6.79 11.30 10.28
N PHE A 152 -6.80 11.87 9.08
CA PHE A 152 -6.32 13.24 8.87
C PHE A 152 -7.42 14.23 9.23
N THR A 153 -7.04 15.22 10.02
CA THR A 153 -7.93 16.29 10.46
C THR A 153 -7.78 17.52 9.55
N PRO A 154 -8.77 18.43 9.52
CA PRO A 154 -8.72 19.62 8.66
C PRO A 154 -7.57 20.59 8.95
N ASP A 155 -6.96 20.50 10.13
CA ASP A 155 -5.73 21.22 10.49
C ASP A 155 -4.45 20.56 9.95
N GLY A 156 -4.58 19.43 9.23
CA GLY A 156 -3.49 18.69 8.61
C GLY A 156 -2.79 17.70 9.54
N GLY A 157 -3.23 17.60 10.79
CA GLY A 157 -2.75 16.59 11.75
C GLY A 157 -3.27 15.19 11.45
N VAL A 158 -2.75 14.21 12.20
CA VAL A 158 -3.18 12.81 12.16
C VAL A 158 -3.57 12.33 13.55
N ILE A 159 -4.74 11.70 13.62
CA ILE A 159 -5.26 11.01 14.81
C ILE A 159 -5.44 9.53 14.46
N THR A 160 -5.08 8.65 15.38
CA THR A 160 -5.16 7.19 15.21
C THR A 160 -5.64 6.54 16.50
N ASP A 161 -6.04 5.26 16.44
CA ASP A 161 -6.37 4.47 17.64
C ASP A 161 -5.12 3.76 18.20
N ASN A 162 -4.27 4.55 18.86
CA ASN A 162 -3.05 4.10 19.55
C ASN A 162 -2.13 3.24 18.67
N LEU A 163 -2.01 3.60 17.39
CA LEU A 163 -1.17 2.84 16.46
C LEU A 163 0.32 2.93 16.86
N PRO A 164 1.12 1.92 16.49
CA PRO A 164 2.55 1.93 16.75
C PRO A 164 3.23 3.20 16.24
N ALA A 165 4.01 3.84 17.09
CA ALA A 165 4.82 4.99 16.74
C ALA A 165 6.29 4.79 17.13
N LEU A 166 7.17 5.30 16.29
CA LEU A 166 8.62 5.32 16.48
C LEU A 166 9.09 6.77 16.36
N ASN A 167 9.74 7.29 17.40
CA ASN A 167 10.22 8.67 17.46
C ASN A 167 9.12 9.70 17.16
N GLY A 168 7.89 9.46 17.65
CA GLY A 168 6.73 10.33 17.42
C GLY A 168 6.10 10.25 16.02
N ASN A 169 6.51 9.31 15.18
CA ASN A 169 5.90 9.05 13.88
C ASN A 169 5.23 7.68 13.87
N TYR A 170 3.99 7.60 13.43
CA TYR A 170 3.29 6.35 13.22
C TYR A 170 3.95 5.55 12.11
N THR A 171 3.97 4.22 12.24
CA THR A 171 4.67 3.33 11.31
C THR A 171 3.71 2.41 10.57
N VAL A 172 3.86 2.33 9.25
CA VAL A 172 3.29 1.29 8.39
C VAL A 172 4.45 0.51 7.78
N VAL A 173 4.46 -0.79 7.99
CA VAL A 173 5.47 -1.67 7.39
C VAL A 173 4.91 -2.22 6.10
N VAL A 174 5.70 -2.14 5.03
CA VAL A 174 5.42 -2.73 3.72
C VAL A 174 6.49 -3.78 3.46
N ALA A 175 6.09 -5.03 3.24
CA ALA A 175 7.06 -6.09 2.96
C ALA A 175 6.42 -7.17 2.08
N LYS A 176 7.27 -8.05 1.56
CA LYS A 176 6.88 -9.25 0.83
C LYS A 176 6.55 -10.37 1.79
N ASN A 177 5.37 -10.96 1.63
CA ASN A 177 4.81 -12.00 2.50
C ASN A 177 4.97 -11.66 4.00
N PRO A 178 4.49 -10.49 4.45
CA PRO A 178 4.66 -10.09 5.84
C PRO A 178 3.85 -11.00 6.75
N ALA A 179 4.42 -11.36 7.89
CA ALA A 179 3.69 -11.97 9.00
C ALA A 179 3.55 -10.93 10.11
N ILE A 180 2.34 -10.40 10.29
CA ILE A 180 2.02 -9.40 11.32
C ILE A 180 1.01 -10.02 12.28
N ALA A 181 1.32 -9.98 13.57
CA ALA A 181 0.45 -10.43 14.66
C ALA A 181 0.59 -9.50 15.88
N GLY A 182 -0.52 -9.10 16.48
CA GLY A 182 -0.54 -8.14 17.59
C GLY A 182 0.15 -6.82 17.28
N ARG A 183 0.04 -6.32 16.03
CA ARG A 183 0.79 -5.16 15.52
C ARG A 183 2.31 -5.33 15.61
N THR A 184 2.82 -6.55 15.53
CA THR A 184 4.25 -6.86 15.49
C THR A 184 4.56 -7.65 14.23
N ILE A 185 5.55 -7.23 13.46
CA ILE A 185 6.01 -7.98 12.29
C ILE A 185 7.09 -9.00 12.71
N SER A 186 6.86 -10.28 12.40
CA SER A 186 7.76 -11.41 12.70
C SER A 186 8.40 -12.02 11.46
N ALA A 187 7.83 -11.82 10.27
CA ALA A 187 8.46 -12.20 9.00
C ALA A 187 8.17 -11.19 7.88
N GLY A 188 9.01 -11.16 6.84
CA GLY A 188 8.81 -10.36 5.63
C GLY A 188 10.12 -10.02 4.91
N ALA A 189 10.14 -10.12 3.58
CA ALA A 189 11.32 -9.77 2.77
C ALA A 189 11.19 -8.38 2.14
N ASP A 190 12.33 -7.76 1.76
CA ASP A 190 12.39 -6.42 1.14
C ASP A 190 11.53 -5.41 1.92
N ALA A 191 11.77 -5.21 3.21
CA ALA A 191 10.91 -4.31 4.00
C ALA A 191 11.20 -2.82 3.73
N THR A 192 10.12 -2.06 3.58
CA THR A 192 10.12 -0.59 3.52
C THR A 192 9.14 -0.06 4.57
N VAL A 193 9.53 0.98 5.30
CA VAL A 193 8.68 1.59 6.33
C VAL A 193 8.17 2.93 5.82
N VAL A 194 6.85 3.13 5.89
CA VAL A 194 6.20 4.43 5.72
C VAL A 194 5.99 5.02 7.10
N GLN A 195 6.41 6.27 7.29
CA GLN A 195 6.29 7.01 8.54
C GLN A 195 5.36 8.20 8.35
N ILE A 196 4.46 8.38 9.32
CA ILE A 196 3.48 9.46 9.31
C ILE A 196 3.63 10.23 10.62
N SER A 197 4.04 11.49 10.56
CA SER A 197 4.15 12.32 11.75
C SER A 197 2.77 12.70 12.30
N ALA A 198 2.71 13.07 13.58
CA ALA A 198 1.48 13.59 14.18
C ALA A 198 0.95 14.87 13.47
N ASN A 199 1.82 15.59 12.76
CA ASN A 199 1.47 16.76 11.93
C ASN A 199 1.06 16.37 10.49
N GLY A 200 0.92 15.07 10.21
CA GLY A 200 0.52 14.51 8.92
C GLY A 200 1.60 14.51 7.83
N ALA A 201 2.86 14.78 8.16
CA ALA A 201 3.94 14.65 7.19
C ALA A 201 4.22 13.17 6.92
N VAL A 202 4.35 12.80 5.65
CA VAL A 202 4.54 11.41 5.22
C VAL A 202 5.91 11.24 4.59
N SER A 203 6.70 10.31 5.10
CA SER A 203 8.00 9.90 4.56
C SER A 203 8.06 8.37 4.46
N TYR A 204 9.04 7.85 3.74
CA TYR A 204 9.32 6.42 3.71
C TYR A 204 10.81 6.16 3.58
N THR A 205 11.26 5.05 4.14
CA THR A 205 12.67 4.66 4.15
C THR A 205 12.79 3.18 3.84
N LYS A 206 13.58 2.86 2.81
CA LYS A 206 13.91 1.48 2.46
C LYS A 206 14.95 0.93 3.44
N GLY A 207 14.82 -0.34 3.83
CA GLY A 207 15.92 -1.06 4.49
C GLY A 207 16.13 -0.73 5.96
N ILE A 208 15.16 -0.12 6.64
CA ILE A 208 15.05 -0.28 8.09
C ILE A 208 14.57 -1.71 8.30
N ALA A 209 15.50 -2.67 8.25
CA ALA A 209 15.19 -4.05 8.49
C ALA A 209 14.48 -4.14 9.85
N PRO A 210 13.28 -4.74 9.94
CA PRO A 210 12.97 -5.50 11.13
C PRO A 210 14.10 -6.52 11.28
N LYS A 211 14.81 -6.53 12.41
CA LYS A 211 15.43 -7.78 12.83
C LYS A 211 14.24 -8.70 13.12
N LEU A 212 13.85 -9.46 12.12
CA LEU A 212 12.83 -10.49 12.26
C LEU A 212 13.49 -11.55 13.14
N SER A 213 12.96 -11.71 14.35
CA SER A 213 13.41 -12.70 15.32
C SER A 213 13.11 -14.11 14.83
#